data_AF-A8JKK7-F1
#
_entry.id   AF-A8JKK7-F1
#
_cell.length_a   1.000
_cell.length_b   1.000
_cell.length_c   1.000
_cell.angle_alpha   90.00
_cell.angle_beta   90.00
_cell.angle_gamma   90.00
#
_symmetry.space_group_name_H-M   'P 1'
#
loop_
_entity.id
_entity.type
_entity.pdbx_description
1 polymer ?
#
loop_
_entity_poly.entity_id
_entity_poly.type
_entity_poly.pdbx_seq_one_letter_code
_entity_poly.pdbx_strand_id
1 'polypeptide(L)'
;SRNNHMNTIIWKKVKSAKKQSSFLSNVVEYILVYSKNGKSKINKLFLKKVEEADFKNYPYIEENTNRRYGSFDFTQKGQGQARYFNGKLLEPPKGKHWIWGQEEIDKGIKAGRIIFTKNGTPRVKRYLDDKEGNPLSDLWNDDEVQIISANDAQRVEDFDGQ
;
A
#
# COMPACT_ATOMS: atom_id res chain seq x y z
N SER A 1 -31.28 -19.73 -3.23
CA SER A 1 -30.45 -18.91 -2.32
C SER A 1 -29.13 -18.42 -2.94
N ARG A 2 -29.10 -18.07 -4.24
CA ARG A 2 -27.90 -17.60 -4.96
C ARG A 2 -27.51 -16.13 -4.70
N ASN A 3 -28.40 -15.32 -4.12
CA ASN A 3 -28.26 -13.85 -4.09
C ASN A 3 -27.40 -13.29 -2.95
N ASN A 4 -26.83 -14.15 -2.10
CA ASN A 4 -26.06 -13.73 -0.92
C ASN A 4 -24.56 -14.01 -1.06
N HIS A 5 -24.11 -14.59 -2.17
CA HIS A 5 -22.68 -14.81 -2.45
C HIS A 5 -22.03 -13.47 -2.80
N MET A 6 -20.90 -13.18 -2.14
CA MET A 6 -20.18 -11.91 -2.28
C MET A 6 -18.88 -12.11 -3.05
N ASN A 7 -18.09 -13.11 -2.67
CA ASN A 7 -16.82 -13.41 -3.31
C ASN A 7 -16.36 -14.86 -3.02
N THR A 8 -15.39 -15.35 -3.79
CA THR A 8 -14.67 -16.60 -3.53
C THR A 8 -13.18 -16.31 -3.47
N ILE A 9 -12.58 -16.53 -2.30
CA ILE A 9 -11.13 -16.38 -2.12
C ILE A 9 -10.45 -17.71 -2.45
N ILE A 10 -9.40 -17.67 -3.26
CA ILE A 10 -8.54 -18.80 -3.59
C ILE A 10 -7.25 -18.65 -2.79
N TRP A 11 -7.02 -19.57 -1.85
CA TRP A 11 -5.88 -19.50 -0.95
C TRP A 11 -4.88 -20.62 -1.20
N LYS A 12 -3.60 -20.27 -1.35
CA LYS A 12 -2.50 -21.23 -1.53
C LYS A 12 -2.06 -21.79 -0.17
N LYS A 13 -2.55 -22.98 0.19
CA LYS A 13 -2.29 -23.64 1.48
C LYS A 13 -0.94 -24.34 1.60
N VAL A 14 -0.18 -24.52 0.52
CA VAL A 14 1.16 -25.14 0.57
C VAL A 14 2.15 -24.41 -0.35
N LYS A 15 3.39 -24.23 0.11
CA LYS A 15 4.42 -23.50 -0.65
C LYS A 15 4.87 -24.25 -1.91
N SER A 16 4.90 -25.58 -1.85
CA SER A 16 5.42 -26.42 -2.93
C SER A 16 4.54 -27.64 -3.19
N ALA A 17 4.35 -27.94 -4.47
CA ALA A 17 3.75 -29.18 -4.95
C ALA A 17 4.60 -30.40 -4.53
N LYS A 18 3.97 -31.47 -4.04
CA LYS A 18 4.69 -32.71 -3.76
C LYS A 18 4.99 -33.40 -5.09
N LYS A 19 6.26 -33.69 -5.35
CA LYS A 19 6.74 -34.35 -6.58
C LYS A 19 6.19 -35.77 -6.81
N GLN A 20 5.56 -36.37 -5.81
CA GLN A 20 5.14 -37.79 -5.81
C GLN A 20 3.74 -38.02 -6.41
N SER A 21 3.15 -37.03 -7.07
CA SER A 21 1.81 -37.15 -7.67
C SER A 21 1.91 -37.33 -9.19
N SER A 22 1.13 -38.26 -9.75
CA SER A 22 0.90 -38.40 -11.20
C SER A 22 0.02 -37.28 -11.79
N PHE A 23 -0.55 -36.43 -10.94
CA PHE A 23 -1.43 -35.30 -11.30
C PHE A 23 -0.92 -33.99 -10.68
N LEU A 24 -1.50 -32.86 -11.09
CA LEU A 24 -1.22 -31.55 -10.48
C LEU A 24 -1.53 -31.58 -8.97
N SER A 25 -0.64 -31.01 -8.16
CA SER A 25 -0.79 -31.01 -6.70
C SER A 25 -1.99 -30.18 -6.26
N ASN A 26 -2.75 -30.70 -5.29
CA ASN A 26 -3.79 -29.94 -4.59
C ASN A 26 -3.13 -28.95 -3.62
N VAL A 27 -2.95 -27.70 -4.07
CA VAL A 27 -2.25 -26.67 -3.31
C VAL A 27 -3.12 -25.48 -2.91
N VAL A 28 -4.40 -25.49 -3.29
CA VAL A 28 -5.34 -24.40 -3.06
C VAL A 28 -6.55 -24.84 -2.25
N GLU A 29 -7.13 -23.89 -1.53
CA GLU A 29 -8.45 -23.98 -0.89
C GLU A 29 -9.34 -22.83 -1.35
N TYR A 30 -10.65 -23.02 -1.22
CA TYR A 30 -11.66 -22.05 -1.62
C TYR A 30 -12.45 -21.60 -0.39
N ILE A 31 -12.47 -20.30 -0.13
CA ILE A 31 -13.25 -19.68 0.95
C ILE A 31 -14.40 -18.92 0.29
N LEU A 32 -15.63 -19.38 0.52
CA LEU A 32 -16.82 -18.75 -0.02
C LEU A 32 -17.33 -17.69 0.96
N VAL A 33 -17.41 -16.44 0.50
CA VAL A 33 -17.85 -15.30 1.31
C VAL A 33 -19.31 -14.99 0.99
N TYR A 34 -20.16 -14.95 2.02
CA TYR A 34 -21.57 -14.63 1.90
C TYR A 34 -21.95 -13.45 2.80
N SER A 35 -22.95 -12.65 2.40
CA SER A 35 -23.58 -11.61 3.22
C SER A 35 -25.08 -11.79 3.26
N LYS A 36 -25.68 -11.64 4.46
CA LYS A 36 -27.13 -11.76 4.66
C LYS A 36 -27.94 -10.76 3.84
N ASN A 37 -27.40 -9.56 3.59
CA ASN A 37 -28.11 -8.44 2.94
C ASN A 37 -27.34 -7.87 1.73
N GLY A 38 -26.35 -8.59 1.19
CA GLY A 38 -25.50 -8.10 0.09
C GLY A 38 -24.60 -6.91 0.43
N LYS A 39 -24.56 -6.49 1.70
CA LYS A 39 -23.71 -5.40 2.19
C LYS A 39 -22.73 -5.96 3.22
N SER A 40 -21.44 -5.69 3.06
CA SER A 40 -20.40 -5.98 4.04
C SER A 40 -19.39 -4.84 4.08
N LYS A 41 -18.86 -4.55 5.27
CA LYS A 41 -17.66 -3.73 5.42
C LYS A 41 -16.49 -4.69 5.46
N ILE A 42 -15.67 -4.69 4.41
CA ILE A 42 -14.43 -5.46 4.36
C ILE A 42 -13.31 -4.52 4.81
N ASN A 43 -12.48 -4.99 5.75
CA ASN A 43 -11.25 -4.29 6.10
C ASN A 43 -10.31 -4.35 4.89
N LYS A 44 -9.91 -3.17 4.39
CA LYS A 44 -8.91 -3.10 3.33
C LYS A 44 -7.57 -3.51 3.92
N LEU A 45 -7.11 -4.70 3.58
CA LEU A 45 -5.77 -5.17 3.90
C LEU A 45 -4.86 -4.84 2.72
N PHE A 46 -3.62 -4.51 3.03
CA PHE A 46 -2.61 -4.18 2.04
C PHE A 46 -1.38 -5.04 2.28
N LEU A 47 -0.83 -5.56 1.19
CA LEU A 47 0.44 -6.27 1.15
C LEU A 47 1.56 -5.24 1.10
N LYS A 48 2.46 -5.28 2.08
CA LYS A 48 3.55 -4.30 2.23
C LYS A 48 4.74 -4.58 1.30
N LYS A 49 4.56 -5.49 0.33
CA LYS A 49 5.61 -5.89 -0.60
C LYS A 49 6.23 -4.69 -1.30
N VAL A 50 7.52 -4.52 -1.05
CA VAL A 50 8.38 -3.67 -1.85
C VAL A 50 8.72 -4.45 -3.11
N GLU A 51 8.28 -3.97 -4.25
CA GLU A 51 8.59 -4.57 -5.54
C GLU A 51 9.85 -3.93 -6.12
N GLU A 52 10.59 -4.65 -6.98
CA GLU A 52 11.75 -4.06 -7.68
C GLU A 52 11.35 -2.80 -8.48
N ALA A 53 10.12 -2.76 -8.98
CA ALA A 53 9.54 -1.60 -9.66
C ALA A 53 9.46 -0.36 -8.75
N ASP A 54 9.31 -0.53 -7.42
CA ASP A 54 9.31 0.57 -6.48
C ASP A 54 10.67 1.28 -6.43
N PHE A 55 11.78 0.55 -6.58
CA PHE A 55 13.12 1.17 -6.51
C PHE A 55 13.36 2.23 -7.60
N LYS A 56 12.67 2.14 -8.74
CA LYS A 56 12.70 3.17 -9.78
C LYS A 56 12.06 4.48 -9.32
N ASN A 57 10.98 4.41 -8.54
CA ASN A 57 10.26 5.58 -8.02
C ASN A 57 10.86 6.14 -6.72
N TYR A 58 11.60 5.30 -5.99
CA TYR A 58 12.30 5.66 -4.76
C TYR A 58 13.82 5.44 -4.89
N PRO A 59 14.51 6.21 -5.76
CA PRO A 59 15.90 5.95 -6.07
C PRO A 59 16.89 6.44 -5.00
N TYR A 60 16.46 7.34 -4.09
CA TYR A 60 17.34 8.01 -3.15
C TYR A 60 17.35 7.32 -1.79
N ILE A 61 18.47 7.43 -1.08
CA ILE A 61 18.63 6.98 0.31
C ILE A 61 18.89 8.22 1.16
N GLU A 62 18.16 8.35 2.25
CA GLU A 62 18.39 9.41 3.22
C GLU A 62 19.55 9.06 4.16
N GLU A 63 20.52 9.96 4.21
CA GLU A 63 21.67 9.86 5.11
C GLU A 63 21.20 9.79 6.57
N ASN A 64 21.90 8.99 7.38
CA ASN A 64 21.65 8.73 8.81
C ASN A 64 20.41 7.87 9.13
N THR A 65 19.39 7.82 8.25
CA THR A 65 18.21 6.96 8.48
C THR A 65 18.24 5.69 7.63
N ASN A 66 19.04 5.66 6.55
CA ASN A 66 19.04 4.62 5.53
C ASN A 66 17.65 4.38 4.89
N ARG A 67 16.70 5.29 5.08
CA ARG A 67 15.35 5.17 4.50
C ARG A 67 15.38 5.54 3.03
N ARG A 68 14.69 4.75 2.22
CA ARG A 68 14.59 4.97 0.78
C ARG A 68 13.45 5.94 0.48
N TYR A 69 13.69 6.93 -0.39
CA TYR A 69 12.70 7.95 -0.72
C TYR A 69 12.67 8.32 -2.20
N GLY A 70 11.56 8.92 -2.62
CA GLY A 70 11.34 9.46 -3.96
C GLY A 70 10.99 10.95 -3.94
N SER A 71 11.08 11.58 -5.11
CA SER A 71 10.79 13.00 -5.33
C SER A 71 9.53 13.16 -6.17
N PHE A 72 8.43 13.61 -5.57
CA PHE A 72 7.11 13.63 -6.20
C PHE A 72 6.59 15.05 -6.45
N ASP A 73 5.70 15.18 -7.43
CA ASP A 73 5.06 16.46 -7.78
C ASP A 73 4.37 17.05 -6.54
N PHE A 74 4.63 18.33 -6.27
CA PHE A 74 4.02 19.06 -5.16
C PHE A 74 2.72 19.76 -5.56
N THR A 75 2.10 19.36 -6.67
CA THR A 75 0.95 20.06 -7.25
C THR A 75 -0.17 19.12 -7.67
N GLN A 76 -1.40 19.64 -7.68
CA GLN A 76 -2.60 18.96 -8.18
C GLN A 76 -3.38 19.86 -9.15
N LYS A 77 -4.34 19.28 -9.88
CA LYS A 77 -5.18 20.00 -10.86
C LYS A 77 -6.11 20.99 -10.15
N GLY A 78 -6.35 22.14 -10.76
CA GLY A 78 -7.18 23.22 -10.24
C GLY A 78 -6.32 24.42 -9.85
N GLN A 79 -6.77 25.64 -10.12
CA GLN A 79 -5.95 26.85 -9.90
C GLN A 79 -5.81 27.15 -8.40
N GLY A 80 -4.56 27.29 -7.95
CA GLY A 80 -4.23 27.65 -6.57
C GLY A 80 -3.60 29.02 -6.46
N GLN A 81 -3.38 29.40 -5.20
CA GLN A 81 -2.67 30.62 -4.81
C GLN A 81 -1.20 30.33 -4.49
N ALA A 82 -0.38 31.38 -4.57
CA ALA A 82 1.00 31.33 -4.13
C ALA A 82 1.16 30.93 -2.66
N ARG A 83 2.31 30.33 -2.36
CA ARG A 83 2.71 29.93 -1.01
C ARG A 83 4.18 30.25 -0.76
N TYR A 84 4.55 30.45 0.49
CA TYR A 84 5.92 30.66 0.89
C TYR A 84 6.64 29.33 1.07
N PHE A 85 7.83 29.23 0.50
CA PHE A 85 8.76 28.13 0.68
C PHE A 85 10.11 28.72 1.07
N ASN A 86 10.55 28.50 2.31
CA ASN A 86 11.78 29.11 2.86
C ASN A 86 11.82 30.64 2.66
N GLY A 87 10.70 31.32 2.94
CA GLY A 87 10.58 32.78 2.79
C GLY A 87 10.42 33.26 1.34
N LYS A 88 10.50 32.38 0.33
CA LYS A 88 10.26 32.73 -1.07
C LYS A 88 8.81 32.43 -1.46
N LEU A 89 8.11 33.44 -1.96
CA LEU A 89 6.76 33.26 -2.51
C LEU A 89 6.83 32.57 -3.88
N LEU A 90 6.14 31.44 -4.04
CA LEU A 90 6.09 30.66 -5.27
C LEU A 90 4.65 30.48 -5.75
N GLU A 91 4.40 30.81 -7.01
CA GLU A 91 3.16 30.53 -7.72
C GLU A 91 3.11 29.07 -8.18
N PRO A 92 1.97 28.38 -8.04
CA PRO A 92 1.81 27.07 -8.68
C PRO A 92 1.77 27.23 -10.20
N PRO A 93 2.14 26.18 -10.97
CA PRO A 93 1.97 26.19 -12.42
C PRO A 93 0.51 26.48 -12.82
N LYS A 94 0.32 27.05 -14.01
CA LYS A 94 -1.02 27.40 -14.54
C LYS A 94 -1.96 26.19 -14.48
N GLY A 95 -3.16 26.38 -13.92
CA GLY A 95 -4.17 25.35 -13.77
C GLY A 95 -3.87 24.32 -12.67
N LYS A 96 -2.89 24.60 -11.81
CA LYS A 96 -2.51 23.77 -10.67
C LYS A 96 -2.52 24.56 -9.35
N HIS A 97 -2.51 23.82 -8.25
CA HIS A 97 -2.38 24.32 -6.89
C HIS A 97 -1.38 23.46 -6.12
N TRP A 98 -0.80 24.01 -5.06
CA TRP A 98 0.06 23.28 -4.13
C TRP A 98 -0.77 22.28 -3.31
N ILE A 99 -0.22 21.07 -3.08
CA ILE A 99 -0.94 20.00 -2.36
C ILE A 99 -1.24 20.39 -0.91
N TRP A 100 -0.39 21.23 -0.31
CA TRP A 100 -0.43 21.58 1.11
C TRP A 100 -0.76 23.06 1.35
N GLY A 101 -1.37 23.33 2.50
CA GLY A 101 -1.53 24.68 3.05
C GLY A 101 -0.20 25.25 3.53
N GLN A 102 -0.19 26.54 3.89
CA GLN A 102 1.04 27.20 4.34
C GLN A 102 1.62 26.55 5.60
N GLU A 103 0.76 26.23 6.57
CA GLU A 103 1.18 25.63 7.83
C GLU A 103 1.83 24.25 7.62
N GLU A 104 1.26 23.41 6.75
CA GLU A 104 1.84 22.11 6.42
C GLU A 104 3.12 22.23 5.60
N ILE A 105 3.23 23.25 4.75
CA ILE A 105 4.48 23.55 4.04
C ILE A 105 5.59 23.88 5.05
N ASP A 106 5.31 24.74 6.04
CA ASP A 106 6.30 25.14 7.04
C ASP A 106 6.75 23.94 7.89
N LYS A 107 5.79 23.11 8.32
CA LYS A 107 6.08 21.83 9.02
C LYS A 107 6.87 20.88 8.14
N GLY A 108 6.50 20.75 6.88
CA GLY A 108 7.14 19.85 5.92
C GLY A 108 8.58 20.24 5.59
N ILE A 109 8.85 21.54 5.48
CA ILE A 109 10.20 22.07 5.33
C ILE A 109 11.03 21.74 6.58
N LYS A 110 10.52 22.05 7.77
CA LYS A 110 11.22 21.78 9.04
C LYS A 110 11.53 20.30 9.23
N ALA A 111 10.63 19.42 8.78
CA ALA A 111 10.78 17.97 8.86
C ALA A 111 11.59 17.35 7.70
N GLY A 112 12.16 18.16 6.79
CA GLY A 112 12.90 17.64 5.62
C GLY A 112 12.03 16.84 4.63
N ARG A 113 10.71 17.04 4.66
CA ARG A 113 9.70 16.39 3.79
C ARG A 113 9.46 17.14 2.48
N ILE A 114 9.94 18.37 2.37
CA ILE A 114 9.95 19.14 1.13
C ILE A 114 11.39 19.28 0.64
N ILE A 115 11.64 18.90 -0.61
CA ILE A 115 12.93 19.04 -1.27
C ILE A 115 12.78 19.92 -2.51
N PHE A 116 13.87 20.53 -2.95
CA PHE A 116 13.86 21.43 -4.11
C PHE A 116 14.69 20.83 -5.24
N THR A 117 14.19 20.95 -6.47
CA THR A 117 15.00 20.65 -7.66
C THR A 117 16.11 21.69 -7.82
N LYS A 118 17.07 21.44 -8.72
CA LYS A 118 18.13 22.40 -9.05
C LYS A 118 17.59 23.77 -9.47
N ASN A 119 16.39 23.81 -10.08
CA ASN A 119 15.73 25.04 -10.52
C ASN A 119 14.87 25.69 -9.42
N GLY A 120 14.92 25.17 -8.19
CA GLY A 120 14.16 25.70 -7.05
C GLY A 120 12.69 25.29 -7.02
N THR A 121 12.27 24.28 -7.80
CA THR A 121 10.88 23.79 -7.77
C THR A 121 10.67 22.88 -6.55
N PRO A 122 9.65 23.14 -5.70
CA PRO A 122 9.36 22.28 -4.56
C PRO A 122 8.80 20.92 -5.00
N ARG A 123 9.17 19.87 -4.27
CA ARG A 123 8.78 18.47 -4.45
C ARG A 123 8.44 17.85 -3.09
N VAL A 124 7.52 16.90 -3.05
CA VAL A 124 7.26 16.10 -1.84
C VAL A 124 8.29 14.99 -1.77
N LYS A 125 9.03 14.89 -0.66
CA LYS A 125 9.79 13.68 -0.30
C LYS A 125 8.81 12.67 0.30
N ARG A 126 8.70 11.49 -0.31
CA ARG A 126 7.92 10.37 0.24
C ARG A 126 8.82 9.17 0.42
N TYR A 127 8.74 8.53 1.58
CA TYR A 127 9.51 7.32 1.83
C TYR A 127 8.78 6.09 1.31
N LEU A 128 9.55 5.08 0.93
CA LEU A 128 9.03 3.82 0.41
C LEU A 128 8.29 3.02 1.49
N ASP A 129 8.79 3.06 2.73
CA ASP A 129 8.18 2.41 3.89
C ASP A 129 6.92 3.12 4.41
N ASP A 130 6.64 4.35 3.96
CA ASP A 130 5.35 5.04 4.20
C ASP A 130 4.25 4.54 3.22
N LYS A 131 4.57 3.69 2.23
CA LYS A 131 3.59 3.13 1.27
C LYS A 131 2.66 2.14 1.98
N GLU A 132 1.34 2.34 1.88
CA GLU A 132 0.34 1.44 2.47
C GLU A 132 0.45 0.01 1.90
N GLY A 133 0.89 -0.14 0.65
CA GLY A 133 1.06 -1.42 -0.03
C GLY A 133 0.07 -1.61 -1.18
N ASN A 134 0.05 -2.82 -1.76
CA ASN A 134 -0.95 -3.20 -2.76
C ASN A 134 -2.18 -3.77 -2.05
N PRO A 135 -3.42 -3.42 -2.45
CA PRO A 135 -4.61 -4.02 -1.86
C PRO A 135 -4.57 -5.54 -1.98
N LEU A 136 -4.84 -6.24 -0.88
CA LEU A 136 -4.97 -7.69 -0.87
C LEU A 136 -6.16 -8.09 -1.76
N SER A 137 -5.91 -8.97 -2.72
CA SER A 137 -6.94 -9.49 -3.62
C SER A 137 -7.64 -10.72 -3.03
N ASP A 138 -8.54 -11.35 -3.78
CA ASP A 138 -9.12 -12.66 -3.46
C ASP A 138 -8.27 -13.85 -3.92
N LEU A 139 -7.16 -13.59 -4.61
CA LEU A 139 -6.12 -14.57 -4.87
C LEU A 139 -5.02 -14.41 -3.81
N TRP A 140 -5.03 -15.31 -2.83
CA TRP A 140 -4.06 -15.31 -1.73
C TRP A 140 -2.93 -16.30 -2.05
N ASN A 141 -1.96 -15.84 -2.84
CA ASN A 141 -0.76 -16.60 -3.18
C ASN A 141 0.54 -15.88 -2.78
N ASP A 142 0.44 -14.69 -2.20
CA ASP A 142 1.55 -13.87 -1.73
C ASP A 142 2.23 -14.47 -0.49
N ASP A 143 3.56 -14.33 -0.40
CA ASP A 143 4.35 -14.85 0.73
C ASP A 143 4.00 -14.20 2.08
N GLU A 144 3.41 -13.01 2.06
CA GLU A 144 2.94 -12.29 3.25
C GLU A 144 1.65 -12.90 3.83
N VAL A 145 0.83 -13.56 3.00
CA VAL A 145 -0.33 -14.33 3.50
C VAL A 145 0.19 -15.67 4.00
N GLN A 146 0.48 -15.73 5.30
CA GLN A 146 1.05 -16.93 5.90
C GLN A 146 0.13 -18.14 5.72
N ILE A 147 0.75 -19.28 5.45
CA ILE A 147 0.06 -20.57 5.48
C ILE A 147 -0.15 -20.91 6.94
N ILE A 148 -1.41 -21.01 7.35
CA ILE A 148 -1.74 -21.45 8.70
C ILE A 148 -1.62 -22.97 8.76
N SER A 149 -0.67 -23.46 9.56
CA SER A 149 -0.52 -24.87 9.85
C SER A 149 -1.35 -25.27 11.09
N ALA A 150 -1.66 -26.55 11.26
CA ALA A 150 -2.39 -27.06 12.43
C ALA A 150 -1.68 -26.79 13.77
N ASN A 151 -0.41 -26.37 13.75
CA ASN A 151 0.40 -26.08 14.93
C ASN A 151 0.62 -24.57 15.15
N ASP A 152 -0.01 -23.69 14.37
CA ASP A 152 0.22 -22.25 14.49
C ASP A 152 -0.52 -21.65 15.69
N ALA A 153 0.17 -20.74 16.40
CA ALA A 153 -0.30 -20.11 17.64
C ALA A 153 -1.55 -19.22 17.50
N GLN A 154 -2.12 -19.10 16.30
CA GLN A 154 -3.31 -18.28 15.99
C GLN A 154 -4.63 -19.05 16.13
N ARG A 155 -4.62 -20.24 16.77
CA ARG A 155 -5.85 -20.96 17.10
C ARG A 155 -6.68 -20.11 18.07
N VAL A 156 -7.80 -19.57 17.59
CA VAL A 156 -8.85 -19.06 18.47
C VAL A 156 -9.48 -20.30 19.12
N GLU A 157 -9.35 -20.44 20.44
CA GLU A 157 -9.78 -21.64 21.17
C GLU A 157 -11.30 -21.89 21.10
N ASP A 158 -12.08 -20.90 20.67
CA ASP A 158 -13.55 -20.89 20.83
C ASP A 158 -14.37 -21.37 19.62
N PHE A 159 -13.80 -22.05 18.63
CA PHE A 159 -14.61 -22.61 17.53
C PHE A 159 -15.03 -24.06 17.81
N ASP A 160 -15.97 -24.22 18.75
CA ASP A 160 -16.70 -25.47 18.95
C ASP A 160 -17.83 -25.54 17.91
N GLY A 161 -17.52 -26.18 16.77
CA GLY A 161 -18.52 -26.56 15.79
C GLY A 161 -19.46 -27.61 16.37
N GLN A 162 -20.60 -27.16 16.88
CA GLN A 162 -21.82 -27.96 17.08
C GLN A 162 -23.00 -27.26 16.41
#